data_AF-A0A151S0G4-F1
#
_entry.id   AF-A0A151S0G4-F1
#
_cell.length_a   1.000
_cell.length_b   1.000
_cell.length_c   1.000
_cell.angle_alpha   90.00
_cell.angle_beta   90.00
_cell.angle_gamma   90.00
#
_symmetry.space_group_name_H-M   'P 1'
#
loop_
_entity.id
_entity.type
_entity.pdbx_description
1 polymer ?
#
loop_
_entity_poly.entity_id
_entity_poly.type
_entity_poly.pdbx_seq_one_letter_code
_entity_poly.pdbx_strand_id
1 'polypeptide(L)'
;MTMDPPGPHGVKDAYCLLNFGDSITTDHISPAGSIHKDSPAAKYLLERGVERKDFNSYGSRRGNDEVMARGTFANIRLLNKLLNGEVGPMTIHIPTGEKLYVFDAATVSYVPLKQGMFLFTAFELFKWQNILHSI
;
A
#
# COMPACT_ATOMS: atom_id res chain seq x y z
N MET A 1 -1.36 -31.55 -16.05
CA MET A 1 -1.04 -30.28 -15.37
C MET A 1 -0.20 -30.65 -14.17
N THR A 2 1.07 -30.25 -14.15
CA THR A 2 1.98 -30.54 -13.03
C THR A 2 1.48 -29.80 -11.78
N MET A 3 1.32 -30.53 -10.67
CA MET A 3 0.80 -30.00 -9.41
C MET A 3 1.83 -29.26 -8.57
N ASP A 4 3.09 -29.24 -9.00
CA ASP A 4 4.13 -28.52 -8.28
C ASP A 4 4.06 -27.02 -8.59
N PRO A 5 3.97 -26.16 -7.55
CA PRO A 5 4.04 -24.73 -7.75
C PRO A 5 5.40 -24.37 -8.38
N PRO A 6 5.45 -23.36 -9.26
CA PRO A 6 6.73 -22.87 -9.77
C PRO A 6 7.62 -22.49 -8.59
N GLY A 7 8.88 -22.94 -8.62
CA GLY A 7 9.87 -22.65 -7.60
C GLY A 7 10.11 -21.14 -7.42
N PRO A 8 10.75 -20.72 -6.32
CA PRO A 8 11.03 -19.31 -6.07
C PRO A 8 11.86 -18.72 -7.21
N HIS A 9 11.46 -17.55 -7.69
CA HIS A 9 12.20 -16.78 -8.68
C HIS A 9 12.76 -15.51 -8.04
N GLY A 10 13.97 -15.12 -8.45
CA GLY A 10 14.57 -13.87 -7.99
C GLY A 10 13.83 -12.65 -8.55
N VAL A 11 13.66 -11.62 -7.72
CA VAL A 11 13.18 -10.32 -8.15
C VAL A 11 14.38 -9.47 -8.57
N LYS A 12 14.36 -8.92 -9.79
CA LYS A 12 15.39 -8.03 -10.31
C LYS A 12 14.81 -6.64 -10.58
N ASP A 13 15.64 -5.63 -10.46
CA ASP A 13 15.35 -4.23 -10.84
C ASP A 13 14.13 -3.60 -10.16
N ALA A 14 13.73 -4.10 -9.00
CA ALA A 14 12.53 -3.61 -8.33
C ALA A 14 12.70 -2.19 -7.76
N TYR A 15 11.61 -1.41 -7.80
CA TYR A 15 11.55 -0.10 -7.17
C TYR A 15 10.94 -0.17 -5.76
N CYS A 16 11.43 0.72 -4.89
CA CYS A 16 10.84 0.93 -3.57
C CYS A 16 9.53 1.72 -3.73
N LEU A 17 8.39 1.08 -3.44
CA LEU A 17 7.09 1.75 -3.51
C LEU A 17 6.88 2.68 -2.32
N LEU A 18 7.33 2.28 -1.14
CA LEU A 18 7.10 2.98 0.12
C LEU A 18 8.30 2.74 1.04
N ASN A 19 8.76 3.80 1.69
CA ASN A 19 9.81 3.74 2.69
C ASN A 19 9.29 4.32 4.01
N PHE A 20 9.14 3.47 5.02
CA PHE A 20 8.57 3.88 6.31
C PHE A 20 9.62 4.13 7.40
N GLY A 21 9.23 4.96 8.36
CA GLY A 21 9.86 5.02 9.67
C GLY A 21 9.46 3.86 10.57
N ASP A 22 9.84 3.98 11.83
CA ASP A 22 9.37 3.09 12.88
C ASP A 22 7.88 3.36 13.16
N SER A 23 7.21 2.40 13.80
CA SER A 23 5.81 2.55 14.25
C SER A 23 4.74 2.63 13.15
N ILE A 24 4.94 1.96 12.00
CA ILE A 24 3.85 1.64 11.08
C ILE A 24 2.88 0.64 11.74
N THR A 25 1.58 0.84 11.62
CA THR A 25 0.55 0.00 12.25
C THR A 25 -0.30 -0.67 11.17
N THR A 26 -1.07 -1.69 11.54
CA THR A 26 -2.02 -2.33 10.63
C THR A 26 -3.08 -1.36 10.11
N ASP A 27 -3.43 -0.32 10.87
CA ASP A 27 -4.37 0.73 10.40
C ASP A 27 -3.74 1.66 9.36
N HIS A 28 -2.42 1.85 9.39
CA HIS A 28 -1.70 2.54 8.31
C HIS A 28 -1.67 1.70 7.02
N ILE A 29 -1.53 0.37 7.15
CA ILE A 29 -1.47 -0.55 6.01
C ILE A 29 -2.85 -0.79 5.41
N SER A 30 -3.85 -1.06 6.25
CA SER A 30 -5.22 -1.37 5.86
C SER A 30 -6.19 -0.60 6.79
N PRO A 31 -6.49 0.67 6.49
CA PRO A 31 -7.40 1.47 7.29
C PRO A 31 -8.78 0.83 7.34
N ALA A 32 -9.46 0.91 8.48
CA ALA A 32 -10.85 0.47 8.64
C ALA A 32 -11.87 1.61 8.57
N GLY A 33 -11.39 2.86 8.64
CA GLY A 33 -12.20 4.08 8.73
C GLY A 33 -12.89 4.50 7.43
N SER A 34 -13.46 5.71 7.45
CA SER A 34 -14.21 6.28 6.32
C SER A 34 -13.37 6.41 5.05
N ILE A 35 -13.97 6.13 3.90
CA ILE A 35 -13.32 6.30 2.60
C ILE A 35 -13.22 7.80 2.27
N HIS A 36 -12.00 8.29 2.08
CA HIS A 36 -11.78 9.71 1.75
C HIS A 36 -12.30 10.03 0.34
N LYS A 37 -12.97 11.18 0.18
CA LYS A 37 -13.68 11.56 -1.07
C LYS A 37 -12.79 11.61 -2.32
N ASP A 38 -11.51 11.92 -2.14
CA ASP A 38 -10.54 12.08 -3.23
C ASP A 38 -9.66 10.83 -3.43
N SER A 39 -9.92 9.76 -2.67
CA SER A 39 -9.11 8.53 -2.71
C SER A 39 -9.39 7.72 -4.00
N PRO A 40 -8.45 6.84 -4.40
CA PRO A 40 -8.69 5.89 -5.49
C PRO A 40 -9.93 5.02 -5.27
N ALA A 41 -10.22 4.62 -4.03
CA ALA A 41 -11.42 3.85 -3.68
C ALA A 41 -12.71 4.66 -3.91
N ALA A 42 -12.71 5.95 -3.60
CA ALA A 42 -13.86 6.83 -3.87
C ALA A 42 -14.11 6.98 -5.38
N LYS A 43 -13.06 7.19 -6.19
CA LYS A 43 -13.18 7.25 -7.65
C LYS A 43 -13.81 5.98 -8.21
N TYR A 44 -13.32 4.81 -7.76
CA TYR A 44 -13.85 3.50 -8.13
C TYR A 44 -15.34 3.30 -7.79
N LEU A 45 -15.76 3.79 -6.61
CA LEU A 45 -17.15 3.71 -6.16
C LEU A 45 -18.05 4.64 -6.98
N LEU A 46 -17.60 5.86 -7.28
CA LEU A 46 -18.33 6.82 -8.12
C LEU A 46 -18.54 6.29 -9.53
N GLU A 47 -17.51 5.70 -10.13
CA GLU A 47 -17.60 5.07 -11.46
C GLU A 47 -18.64 3.93 -11.52
N ARG A 48 -18.98 3.34 -10.37
CA ARG A 48 -20.00 2.29 -10.22
C ARG A 48 -21.35 2.82 -9.77
N GLY A 49 -21.54 4.13 -9.77
CA GLY A 49 -22.81 4.78 -9.40
C GLY A 49 -23.09 4.78 -7.90
N VAL A 50 -22.08 4.52 -7.06
CA VAL A 50 -22.24 4.64 -5.60
C VAL A 50 -22.12 6.12 -5.22
N GLU A 51 -23.17 6.67 -4.62
CA GLU A 51 -23.15 8.06 -4.16
C GLU A 51 -22.20 8.23 -2.97
N ARG A 52 -21.66 9.45 -2.81
CA ARG A 52 -20.71 9.77 -1.74
C ARG A 52 -21.24 9.46 -0.33
N LYS A 53 -22.54 9.62 -0.10
CA LYS A 53 -23.19 9.31 1.18
C LYS A 53 -23.14 7.81 1.51
N ASP A 54 -23.01 6.97 0.48
CA ASP A 54 -23.04 5.50 0.57
C ASP A 54 -21.65 4.87 0.48
N PHE A 55 -20.57 5.66 0.49
CA PHE A 55 -19.21 5.11 0.50
C PHE A 55 -18.95 4.21 1.70
N ASN A 56 -19.52 4.56 2.86
CA ASN A 56 -19.27 3.91 4.13
C ASN A 56 -17.76 3.90 4.48
N SER A 57 -17.32 2.88 5.22
CA SER A 57 -15.94 2.70 5.67
C SER A 57 -15.26 1.57 4.91
N TYR A 58 -13.92 1.57 4.88
CA TYR A 58 -13.15 0.43 4.38
C TYR A 58 -13.51 -0.86 5.12
N GLY A 59 -13.79 -0.78 6.42
CA GLY A 59 -14.25 -1.93 7.21
C GLY A 59 -15.55 -2.55 6.68
N SER A 60 -16.50 -1.72 6.23
CA SER A 60 -17.77 -2.21 5.64
C SER A 60 -17.62 -2.80 4.23
N ARG A 61 -16.49 -2.55 3.56
CA ARG A 61 -16.21 -2.97 2.18
C ARG A 61 -15.22 -4.14 2.11
N ARG A 62 -14.93 -4.82 3.23
CA ARG A 62 -13.97 -5.96 3.29
C ARG A 62 -14.29 -7.12 2.34
N GLY A 63 -15.55 -7.29 1.94
CA GLY A 63 -15.96 -8.28 0.94
C GLY A 63 -15.69 -7.87 -0.52
N ASN A 64 -15.15 -6.68 -0.75
CA ASN A 64 -14.83 -6.15 -2.07
C ASN A 64 -13.32 -5.91 -2.17
N ASP A 65 -12.63 -6.84 -2.81
CA ASP A 65 -11.19 -6.84 -3.01
C ASP A 65 -10.70 -5.61 -3.79
N GLU A 66 -11.44 -5.16 -4.80
CA GLU A 66 -11.12 -3.96 -5.57
C GLU A 66 -11.10 -2.68 -4.70
N VAL A 67 -12.05 -2.56 -3.76
CA VAL A 67 -12.06 -1.45 -2.79
C VAL A 67 -10.92 -1.59 -1.80
N MET A 68 -10.64 -2.82 -1.32
CA MET A 68 -9.58 -3.06 -0.34
C MET A 68 -8.18 -2.85 -0.91
N ALA A 69 -7.94 -3.25 -2.17
CA ALA A 69 -6.68 -2.96 -2.87
C ALA A 69 -6.44 -1.45 -2.97
N ARG A 70 -7.48 -0.69 -3.35
CA ARG A 70 -7.44 0.78 -3.39
C ARG A 70 -7.33 1.44 -2.02
N GLY A 71 -7.77 0.76 -0.97
CA GLY A 71 -7.65 1.18 0.42
C GLY A 71 -6.30 0.88 1.05
N THR A 72 -5.47 0.05 0.42
CA THR A 72 -4.17 -0.33 0.97
C THR A 72 -3.24 0.88 0.97
N PHE A 73 -2.68 1.21 2.15
CA PHE A 73 -1.92 2.44 2.40
C PHE A 73 -2.70 3.75 2.13
N ALA A 74 -4.03 3.71 2.15
CA ALA A 74 -4.88 4.89 1.96
C ALA A 74 -5.08 5.75 3.24
N ASN A 75 -4.32 5.47 4.30
CA ASN A 75 -4.44 6.20 5.56
C ASN A 75 -3.90 7.64 5.40
N ILE A 76 -4.71 8.63 5.79
CA ILE A 76 -4.34 10.05 5.70
C ILE A 76 -3.16 10.45 6.61
N ARG A 77 -2.81 9.61 7.58
CA ARG A 77 -1.69 9.83 8.51
C ARG A 77 -0.43 9.06 8.12
N LEU A 78 -0.42 8.42 6.94
CA LEU A 78 0.74 7.68 6.47
C LEU A 78 1.94 8.63 6.28
N LEU A 79 3.10 8.24 6.81
CA LEU A 79 4.35 8.99 6.66
C LEU A 79 5.33 8.19 5.80
N ASN A 80 5.47 8.58 4.54
CA ASN A 80 6.41 7.98 3.61
C ASN A 80 7.69 8.83 3.54
N LYS A 81 8.83 8.25 3.89
CA LYS A 81 10.15 8.91 3.86
C LYS A 81 10.55 9.36 2.45
N LEU A 82 9.95 8.79 1.40
CA LEU A 82 10.17 9.24 0.03
C LEU A 82 9.61 10.65 -0.23
N LEU A 83 8.70 11.15 0.62
CA LEU A 83 8.04 12.45 0.43
C LEU A 83 8.58 13.57 1.35
N ASN A 84 9.82 13.44 1.83
CA ASN A 84 10.49 14.50 2.62
C ASN A 84 9.66 15.04 3.80
N GLY A 85 8.89 14.18 4.48
CA GLY A 85 8.08 14.54 5.64
C GLY A 85 6.62 14.90 5.34
N GLU A 86 6.18 14.88 4.07
CA GLU A 86 4.77 15.02 3.73
C GLU A 86 3.95 13.85 4.31
N VAL A 87 2.83 14.18 4.94
CA VAL A 87 1.90 13.21 5.54
C VAL A 87 0.73 12.99 4.58
N GLY A 88 0.48 11.73 4.23
CA GLY A 88 -0.63 11.36 3.38
C GLY A 88 -0.41 10.04 2.64
N PRO A 89 -1.47 9.53 1.98
CA PRO A 89 -1.47 8.21 1.32
C PRO A 89 -0.82 8.25 -0.07
N MET A 90 0.36 8.87 -0.15
CA MET A 90 1.04 9.19 -1.40
C MET A 90 2.43 8.54 -1.46
N THR A 91 2.97 8.44 -2.66
CA THR A 91 4.36 8.04 -2.91
C THR A 91 4.91 8.69 -4.18
N ILE A 92 6.20 8.47 -4.45
CA ILE A 92 6.89 8.91 -5.65
C ILE A 92 7.04 7.72 -6.60
N HIS A 93 6.58 7.89 -7.83
CA HIS A 93 6.90 6.99 -8.92
C HIS A 93 8.35 7.22 -9.36
N ILE A 94 9.28 6.39 -8.86
CA ILE A 94 10.73 6.59 -8.97
C ILE A 94 11.23 6.91 -10.39
N PRO A 95 10.79 6.22 -11.46
CA PRO A 95 11.21 6.55 -12.82
C PRO A 95 10.85 7.96 -13.30
N THR A 96 9.70 8.49 -12.86
CA THR A 96 9.18 9.80 -13.35
C THR A 96 9.35 10.95 -12.36
N GLY A 97 9.52 10.63 -11.06
CA GLY A 97 9.46 11.60 -9.97
C GLY A 97 8.04 12.09 -9.64
N GLU A 98 6.99 11.59 -10.30
CA GLU A 98 5.62 12.02 -10.06
C GLU A 98 5.10 11.55 -8.69
N LYS A 99 4.36 12.43 -8.01
CA LYS A 99 3.66 12.11 -6.76
C LYS A 99 2.27 11.54 -7.07
N LEU A 100 2.03 10.30 -6.66
CA LEU A 100 0.80 9.56 -6.91
C LEU A 100 0.25 8.96 -5.61
N TYR A 101 -1.04 8.65 -5.59
CA TYR A 101 -1.59 7.76 -4.56
C TYR A 101 -0.90 6.39 -4.64
N VAL A 102 -0.70 5.72 -3.51
CA VAL A 102 0.02 4.44 -3.48
C VAL A 102 -0.57 3.41 -4.44
N PHE A 103 -1.90 3.29 -4.48
CA PHE A 103 -2.59 2.38 -5.40
C PHE A 103 -2.34 2.74 -6.88
N ASP A 104 -2.36 4.03 -7.22
CA ASP A 104 -2.16 4.50 -8.59
C ASP A 104 -0.71 4.25 -9.02
N ALA A 105 0.27 4.54 -8.16
CA ALA A 105 1.68 4.21 -8.41
C ALA A 105 1.88 2.70 -8.65
N ALA A 106 1.25 1.85 -7.84
CA ALA A 106 1.34 0.40 -8.01
C ALA A 106 0.71 -0.09 -9.32
N THR A 107 -0.53 0.33 -9.59
CA THR A 107 -1.35 -0.26 -10.65
C THR A 107 -1.12 0.37 -12.01
N VAL A 108 -1.00 1.71 -12.07
CA VAL A 108 -0.91 2.43 -13.34
C VAL A 108 0.54 2.42 -13.84
N SER A 109 1.51 2.50 -12.92
CA SER A 109 2.90 2.69 -13.32
C SER A 109 3.72 1.39 -13.35
N TYR A 110 3.61 0.52 -12.36
CA TYR A 110 4.51 -0.65 -12.25
C TYR A 110 3.94 -1.96 -12.81
N VAL A 111 2.64 -2.22 -12.65
CA VAL A 111 1.99 -3.45 -13.17
C VAL A 111 2.14 -3.59 -14.70
N PRO A 112 1.91 -2.55 -15.54
CA PRO A 112 2.07 -2.66 -16.98
C PRO A 112 3.52 -2.91 -17.41
N LEU A 113 4.49 -2.45 -16.62
CA LEU A 113 5.92 -2.60 -16.90
C LEU A 113 6.48 -3.96 -16.47
N LYS A 114 5.67 -4.83 -15.84
CA LYS A 114 6.13 -6.07 -15.19
C LYS A 114 7.30 -5.83 -14.22
N GLN A 115 7.30 -4.65 -13.59
CA GLN A 115 8.39 -4.24 -12.72
C GLN A 115 8.15 -4.77 -11.29
N GLY A 116 9.18 -5.36 -10.69
CA GLY A 116 9.12 -5.76 -9.29
C GLY A 116 8.95 -4.54 -8.37
N MET A 117 8.31 -4.74 -7.22
CA MET A 117 8.12 -3.71 -6.21
C MET A 117 8.48 -4.26 -4.83
N PHE A 118 9.12 -3.42 -4.01
CA PHE A 118 9.38 -3.75 -2.61
C PHE A 118 8.87 -2.67 -1.67
N LEU A 119 8.50 -3.12 -0.47
CA LEU A 119 8.19 -2.27 0.68
C LEU A 119 9.42 -2.23 1.59
N PHE A 120 9.91 -1.04 1.91
CA PHE A 120 10.94 -0.88 2.94
C PHE A 120 10.28 -0.37 4.22
N THR A 121 10.29 -1.19 5.26
CA THR A 121 9.94 -0.73 6.61
C THR A 121 11.23 -0.70 7.41
N ALA A 122 11.49 0.37 8.16
CA ALA A 122 12.39 0.25 9.29
C ALA A 122 11.69 -0.69 10.29
N PHE A 123 12.10 -1.96 10.28
CA PHE A 123 11.75 -2.87 11.36
C PHE A 123 12.74 -2.57 12.48
N GLU A 124 12.27 -2.30 13.69
CA GLU A 124 13.12 -2.38 14.88
C GLU A 124 13.71 -3.79 14.93
N LEU A 125 14.93 -3.96 14.42
CA LEU A 125 15.78 -5.13 14.62
C LEU A 125 16.05 -5.37 16.13
N PHE A 126 15.74 -4.40 16.98
CA PHE A 126 16.00 -4.41 18.41
C PHE A 126 15.10 -5.33 19.24
N LYS A 127 13.97 -5.83 18.70
CA LYS A 127 13.08 -6.74 19.45
C LYS A 127 13.33 -8.24 19.23
N TRP A 128 14.11 -8.62 18.22
CA TRP A 128 14.43 -10.03 17.97
C TRP A 128 15.75 -10.50 18.60
N GLN A 129 16.70 -9.60 18.91
CA GLN A 129 17.94 -9.98 19.59
C GLN A 129 17.73 -10.43 21.06
N ASN A 130 16.64 -10.01 21.70
CA ASN A 130 16.34 -10.40 23.08
C ASN A 130 15.56 -11.72 23.22
N ILE A 131 15.06 -12.29 22.12
CA ILE A 131 14.39 -13.61 22.14
C ILE A 131 15.40 -14.74 21.90
N LEU A 132 16.50 -14.47 21.19
CA LEU A 132 17.56 -15.46 20.92
C LEU A 132 18.54 -15.67 22.10
N HIS A 133 18.42 -14.90 23.19
CA HIS A 133 19.22 -15.09 24.41
C HIS A 133 18.46 -15.80 25.54
N SER A 134 17.21 -16.24 25.32
CA SER A 134 16.44 -16.99 26.32
C SER A 134 15.94 -18.36 25.82
N ILE A 135 16.58 -18.93 24.81
CA ILE A 135 16.37 -20.32 24.35
C ILE A 135 17.70 -21.05 24.33
#